data_AF-A0A9X1WBH0-F1
#
_entry.id   AF-A0A9X1WBH0-F1
#
_cell.length_a   1.000
_cell.length_b   1.000
_cell.length_c   1.000
_cell.angle_alpha   90.00
_cell.angle_beta   90.00
_cell.angle_gamma   90.00
#
_symmetry.space_group_name_H-M   'P 1'
#
loop_
_entity.id
_entity.type
_entity.pdbx_description
1 polymer ?
#
loop_
_entity_poly.entity_id
_entity_poly.type
_entity_poly.pdbx_seq_one_letter_code
_entity_poly.pdbx_strand_id
1 'polypeptide(L)'
;MLTKDVSDEIQAALASLQSDGKEPSVALVKARLTTKVPMPAIIAAIKSWKSGNHVPKIEVAAEQQPNLEQRIIDLELQLKQLKERLSLLESKL
;
A
#
# COMPACT_ATOMS: atom_id res chain seq x y z
N MET A 1 -6.02 -12.43 -13.43
CA MET A 1 -5.31 -11.77 -12.31
C MET A 1 -5.82 -10.33 -12.26
N LEU A 2 -6.30 -9.87 -11.10
CA LEU A 2 -6.76 -8.48 -10.97
C LEU A 2 -5.52 -7.58 -10.87
N THR A 3 -5.26 -6.79 -11.90
CA THR A 3 -4.17 -5.81 -11.91
C THR A 3 -4.71 -4.43 -11.55
N LYS A 4 -3.92 -3.65 -10.81
CA LYS A 4 -4.20 -2.26 -10.50
C LYS A 4 -3.20 -1.40 -11.29
N ASP A 5 -3.71 -0.47 -12.08
CA ASP A 5 -2.87 0.55 -12.68
C ASP A 5 -2.44 1.55 -11.59
N VAL A 6 -1.12 1.77 -11.48
CA VAL A 6 -0.52 2.68 -10.50
C VAL A 6 0.28 3.80 -11.16
N SER A 7 0.11 3.99 -12.47
CA SER A 7 0.89 4.93 -13.28
C SER A 7 0.65 6.37 -12.83
N ASP A 8 -0.62 6.72 -12.59
CA ASP A 8 -1.03 8.05 -12.12
C ASP A 8 -0.51 8.34 -10.71
N GLU A 9 -0.50 7.34 -9.84
CA GLU A 9 0.00 7.43 -8.47
C GLU A 9 1.51 7.73 -8.47
N ILE A 10 2.26 7.03 -9.33
CA ILE A 10 3.70 7.24 -9.51
C ILE A 10 3.98 8.61 -10.13
N GLN A 11 3.18 9.04 -11.11
CA GLN A 11 3.31 10.37 -11.71
C GLN A 11 3.07 11.48 -10.69
N ALA A 12 2.03 11.36 -9.86
CA ALA A 12 1.75 12.31 -8.78
C ALA A 12 2.89 12.36 -7.75
N ALA A 13 3.43 11.21 -7.36
CA ALA A 13 4.56 11.14 -6.44
C ALA A 13 5.83 11.83 -7.00
N LEU A 14 6.13 11.62 -8.28
CA LEU A 14 7.28 12.23 -8.96
C LEU A 14 7.10 13.75 -9.13
N ALA A 15 5.92 14.20 -9.56
CA ALA A 15 5.60 15.62 -9.68
C ALA A 15 5.68 16.34 -8.32
N SER A 16 5.19 15.70 -7.26
CA SER A 16 5.25 16.23 -5.90
C SER A 16 6.69 16.32 -5.36
N LEU A 17 7.56 15.36 -5.71
CA LEU A 17 8.98 15.45 -5.35
C LEU A 17 9.69 16.58 -6.10
N GLN A 18 9.35 16.78 -7.38
CA GLN A 18 9.87 17.88 -8.18
C GLN A 18 9.41 19.24 -7.64
N SER A 19 8.13 19.40 -7.25
CA SER A 19 7.65 20.64 -6.64
C SER A 19 8.33 20.95 -5.31
N ASP A 20 8.71 19.91 -4.56
CA ASP A 20 9.46 20.03 -3.31
C ASP A 20 10.96 20.32 -3.53
N GLY A 21 11.42 20.41 -4.79
CA GLY A 21 12.83 20.57 -5.14
C GLY A 21 13.70 19.36 -4.80
N LYS A 22 13.08 18.19 -4.57
CA LYS A 22 13.78 16.95 -4.19
C LYS A 22 13.99 16.06 -5.40
N GLU A 23 15.19 15.52 -5.53
CA GLU A 23 15.45 14.51 -6.55
C GLU A 23 14.69 13.22 -6.22
N PRO A 24 13.92 12.66 -7.17
CA PRO A 24 13.21 11.42 -6.93
C PRO A 24 14.18 10.25 -6.76
N SER A 25 14.14 9.66 -5.57
CA SER A 25 14.87 8.44 -5.22
C SER A 25 13.88 7.30 -4.95
N VAL A 26 14.36 6.05 -5.06
CA VAL A 26 13.52 4.85 -4.86
C VAL A 26 12.84 4.88 -3.50
N ALA A 27 13.54 5.29 -2.44
CA ALA A 27 13.00 5.37 -1.10
C ALA A 27 11.94 6.49 -0.97
N LEU A 28 12.20 7.67 -1.55
CA LEU A 28 11.28 8.80 -1.49
C LEU A 28 9.98 8.55 -2.28
N VAL A 29 10.09 7.95 -3.47
CA VAL A 29 8.93 7.57 -4.26
C VAL A 29 8.15 6.49 -3.54
N LYS A 30 8.81 5.42 -3.05
CA LYS A 30 8.17 4.35 -2.28
C LYS A 30 7.44 4.88 -1.04
N ALA A 31 8.00 5.87 -0.34
CA ALA A 31 7.39 6.45 0.86
C ALA A 31 6.11 7.27 0.55
N ARG A 32 5.91 7.71 -0.69
CA ARG A 32 4.72 8.47 -1.12
C ARG A 32 3.64 7.61 -1.77
N LEU A 33 3.96 6.36 -2.12
CA LEU A 33 2.99 5.42 -2.69
C LEU A 33 2.21 4.73 -1.57
N THR A 34 0.90 4.67 -1.73
CA THR A 34 -0.03 3.89 -0.91
C THR A 34 -0.08 2.44 -1.38
N THR A 35 0.07 2.22 -2.69
CA THR A 35 0.10 0.86 -3.26
C THR A 35 1.50 0.26 -3.14
N LYS A 36 1.61 -1.03 -2.74
CA LYS A 36 2.89 -1.74 -2.79
C LYS A 36 3.32 -1.98 -4.24
N VAL A 37 4.23 -1.13 -4.72
CA VAL A 37 4.85 -1.28 -6.03
C VAL A 37 6.20 -1.99 -5.90
N PRO A 38 6.48 -3.04 -6.71
CA PRO A 38 7.78 -3.71 -6.72
C PRO A 38 8.92 -2.73 -7.01
N MET A 39 10.05 -2.88 -6.31
CA MET A 39 11.24 -2.03 -6.52
C MET A 39 11.68 -1.91 -7.99
N PRO A 40 11.69 -2.99 -8.82
CA PRO A 40 12.05 -2.87 -10.23
C PRO A 40 11.14 -1.91 -11.02
N ALA A 41 9.84 -1.89 -10.71
CA ALA A 41 8.89 -1.01 -11.38
C ALA A 41 9.10 0.46 -10.98
N ILE A 42 9.40 0.73 -9.71
CA ILE A 42 9.75 2.07 -9.22
C ILE A 42 11.02 2.59 -9.93
N ILE A 43 12.05 1.74 -10.05
CA ILE A 43 13.31 2.09 -10.72
C ILE A 43 13.06 2.44 -12.20
N ALA A 44 12.27 1.62 -12.90
CA ALA A 44 11.92 1.86 -14.30
C ALA A 44 11.16 3.20 -14.48
N ALA A 45 10.22 3.51 -13.58
CA ALA A 45 9.48 4.77 -13.61
C ALA A 45 10.40 5.98 -13.40
N ILE A 46 11.27 5.94 -12.38
CA ILE A 46 12.22 7.04 -12.09
C ILE A 46 13.16 7.24 -13.28
N LYS A 47 13.68 6.16 -13.88
CA LYS A 47 14.58 6.26 -15.04
C LYS A 47 13.87 6.89 -16.25
N SER A 48 12.65 6.45 -16.54
CA SER A 48 11.84 6.98 -17.65
C SER A 48 11.52 8.46 -17.45
N TRP A 49 11.13 8.83 -16.23
CA TRP A 49 10.84 10.20 -15.86
C TRP A 49 12.08 11.11 -15.94
N LYS A 50 13.25 10.65 -15.46
CA LYS A 50 14.51 11.40 -15.61
C LYS A 50 14.93 11.56 -17.08
N SER A 51 14.61 10.58 -17.93
CA SER A 51 15.03 10.58 -19.34
C SER A 51 14.12 11.39 -20.27
N GLY A 52 12.84 11.53 -19.94
CA GLY A 52 11.87 12.16 -20.84
C GLY A 52 10.57 12.62 -20.17
N ASN A 53 10.60 12.87 -18.86
CA ASN A 53 9.49 13.40 -18.05
C ASN A 53 8.14 12.68 -18.24
N HIS A 54 8.18 11.38 -18.57
CA HIS A 54 7.01 10.53 -18.75
C HIS A 54 7.10 9.32 -17.82
N VAL A 55 5.94 8.85 -17.37
CA VAL A 55 5.82 7.63 -16.55
C VAL A 55 5.18 6.55 -17.43
N PRO A 56 5.83 5.40 -17.64
CA PRO A 56 5.26 4.31 -18.41
C PRO A 56 4.05 3.72 -17.67
N LYS A 57 3.15 3.08 -18.42
CA LYS A 57 2.03 2.36 -17.82
C LYS A 57 2.54 1.21 -16.96
N ILE A 58 2.25 1.24 -15.66
CA ILE A 58 2.69 0.23 -14.69
C ILE A 58 1.44 -0.39 -14.05
N GLU A 59 1.26 -1.68 -14.35
CA GLU A 59 0.24 -2.51 -13.74
C GLU A 59 0.89 -3.39 -12.67
N VAL A 60 0.43 -3.28 -11.44
CA VAL A 60 0.85 -4.15 -10.34
C VAL A 60 -0.26 -5.14 -10.03
N ALA A 61 0.11 -6.32 -9.53
CA ALA A 61 -0.88 -7.23 -8.97
C ALA A 61 -1.63 -6.48 -7.85
N ALA A 62 -2.96 -6.40 -7.95
CA ALA A 62 -3.76 -5.85 -6.86
C ALA A 62 -3.48 -6.70 -5.61
N GLU A 63 -3.16 -6.04 -4.50
CA GLU A 63 -3.10 -6.73 -3.22
C GLU A 63 -4.44 -7.45 -3.03
N GLN A 64 -4.40 -8.76 -2.84
CA GLN A 64 -5.55 -9.51 -2.40
C GLN A 64 -5.93 -8.93 -1.05
N GLN A 65 -6.98 -8.09 -1.01
CA GLN A 65 -7.60 -7.73 0.25
C GLN A 65 -7.86 -9.03 1.00
N PRO A 66 -7.52 -9.13 2.30
CA PRO A 66 -7.86 -10.32 3.07
C PRO A 66 -9.34 -10.59 2.84
N ASN A 67 -9.66 -11.82 2.44
CA ASN A 67 -11.03 -12.24 2.15
C ASN A 67 -11.92 -11.70 3.29
N LEU A 68 -12.95 -10.92 2.94
CA LEU A 68 -13.83 -10.30 3.92
C LEU A 68 -14.42 -11.35 4.87
N GLU A 69 -14.70 -12.56 4.37
CA GLU A 69 -15.14 -13.70 5.18
C GLU A 69 -14.08 -14.10 6.22
N GLN A 70 -12.81 -14.19 5.81
CA GLN A 70 -11.72 -14.54 6.72
C GLN A 70 -11.55 -13.48 7.83
N ARG A 71 -11.68 -12.20 7.47
CA ARG A 71 -11.61 -11.10 8.42
C ARG A 71 -12.79 -11.10 9.40
N ILE A 72 -13.98 -11.49 8.94
CA ILE A 72 -15.15 -11.65 9.81
C ILE A 72 -14.90 -12.77 10.81
N ILE A 73 -14.41 -13.94 10.36
CA ILE A 73 -14.07 -15.07 11.23
C ILE A 73 -13.05 -14.67 12.30
N ASP A 74 -11.98 -13.98 11.92
CA ASP A 74 -10.95 -13.53 12.87
C ASP A 74 -11.51 -12.54 13.91
N LEU A 75 -12.38 -11.62 13.49
CA LEU A 75 -13.01 -10.65 14.39
C LEU A 75 -13.98 -11.31 15.37
N GLU A 76 -14.77 -12.29 14.92
CA GLU A 76 -15.67 -13.06 15.77
C GLU A 76 -14.91 -13.85 16.83
N LEU A 77 -13.78 -14.45 16.46
CA LEU A 77 -12.90 -15.17 17.39
C LEU A 77 -12.33 -14.22 18.46
N GLN A 78 -11.86 -13.05 18.06
CA GLN A 78 -11.35 -12.03 18.98
C GLN A 78 -12.43 -11.54 19.94
N LEU A 79 -13.65 -11.31 19.44
CA LEU A 79 -14.80 -10.92 20.28
C LEU A 79 -15.13 -11.99 21.32
N LYS A 80 -15.08 -13.27 20.93
CA LYS A 80 -15.33 -14.38 21.87
C LYS A 80 -14.28 -14.41 22.98
N GLN A 81 -12.99 -14.31 22.63
CA GLN A 81 -11.90 -14.30 23.61
C GLN A 81 -11.99 -13.10 24.56
N LEU A 82 -12.34 -11.92 24.04
CA LEU A 82 -12.45 -10.71 24.85
C LEU A 82 -13.62 -10.80 25.84
N LYS A 83 -14.77 -11.33 25.40
CA LYS A 83 -15.93 -11.56 26.28
C LYS A 83 -15.62 -12.53 27.40
N GLU A 84 -14.90 -13.62 27.10
CA GLU A 84 -14.50 -14.60 28.11
C GLU A 84 -13.56 -13.99 29.15
N ARG A 85 -12.58 -13.19 28.72
CA ARG A 85 -11.69 -12.46 29.63
C ARG A 85 -12.44 -11.46 30.51
N LEU A 86 -13.41 -10.75 29.94
CA LEU A 86 -14.21 -9.78 30.67
C LEU A 86 -15.07 -10.47 31.72
N SER A 87 -15.77 -11.54 31.36
CA SER A 87 -16.59 -12.33 32.31
C SER A 87 -15.75 -12.89 33.47
N LEU A 88 -14.53 -13.34 33.20
CA LEU A 88 -13.58 -13.78 34.23
C LEU A 88 -13.16 -12.65 35.18
N LEU A 89 -12.98 -11.44 34.65
CA LEU A 89 -12.63 -10.27 35.46
C LEU A 89 -13.82 -9.79 36.29
N GLU A 90 -15.00 -9.72 35.69
CA GLU A 90 -16.24 -9.32 36.34
C GLU A 90 -16.63 -10.29 37.46
N SER A 91 -16.34 -11.58 37.31
CA SER A 91 -16.57 -12.59 38.36
C SER A 91 -15.58 -12.51 39.54
N LYS A 92 -14.51 -11.71 39.41
CA LYS A 92 -13.49 -11.50 40.44
C LYS A 92 -13.65 -10.17 41.20
N LEU A 93 -14.58 -9.32 40.77
CA LEU A 93 -15.00 -8.11 41.49
C LEU A 93 -16.13 -8.43 42.46
#